data_AF-A0A7J7KVL5-F1
#
_entry.id   AF-A0A7J7KVL5-F1
#
_cell.length_a   1.000
_cell.length_b   1.000
_cell.length_c   1.000
_cell.angle_alpha   90.00
_cell.angle_beta   90.00
_cell.angle_gamma   90.00
#
_symmetry.space_group_name_H-M   'P 1'
#
loop_
_entity.id
_entity.type
_entity.pdbx_description
1 polymer ?
#
loop_
_entity_poly.entity_id
_entity_poly.type
_entity_poly.pdbx_seq_one_letter_code
_entity_poly.pdbx_strand_id
1 'polypeptide(L)' 'MATNVPKGHFAVYIGESQKKRFTVPLSYLSHPSFQDLLRQAEEEFGFNHPMGGLTIPCSEDAFINLTCELSSS' A
#
# COMPACT_ATOMS: atom_id res chain seq x y z
N MET A 1 1.01 -16.31 -12.80
CA MET A 1 2.43 -16.08 -12.48
C MET A 1 2.48 -15.10 -11.32
N ALA A 2 3.04 -15.50 -10.17
CA ALA A 2 3.27 -14.54 -9.09
C ALA A 2 4.23 -13.48 -9.63
N THR A 3 3.74 -12.26 -9.86
CA THR A 3 4.61 -11.19 -10.35
C THR A 3 5.65 -10.95 -9.25
N ASN A 4 6.90 -11.25 -9.59
CA ASN A 4 8.01 -11.22 -8.65
C ASN A 4 8.08 -9.83 -8.01
N VAL A 5 7.81 -9.78 -6.71
CA VAL A 5 8.11 -8.58 -5.92
C VAL A 5 9.61 -8.63 -5.64
N PRO A 6 10.38 -7.60 -6.02
CA PRO A 6 11.80 -7.58 -5.75
C PRO A 6 12.06 -7.62 -4.24
N LYS A 7 13.19 -8.20 -3.84
CA LYS A 7 13.60 -8.22 -2.43
C LYS A 7 13.63 -6.79 -1.89
N GLY A 8 13.18 -6.60 -0.66
CA GLY A 8 13.10 -5.27 -0.05
C GLY A 8 11.85 -4.48 -0.43
N HIS A 9 10.91 -5.06 -1.17
CA HIS A 9 9.65 -4.44 -1.55
C HIS A 9 8.46 -5.33 -1.18
N PHE A 10 7.27 -4.73 -1.20
CA PHE A 10 6.00 -5.44 -1.03
C PHE A 10 4.95 -4.90 -2.00
N ALA A 11 3.91 -5.71 -2.24
CA ALA A 11 2.81 -5.33 -3.11
C ALA A 11 1.67 -4.73 -2.29
N VAL A 12 1.09 -3.64 -2.80
CA VAL A 12 -0.10 -3.00 -2.24
C VAL A 12 -1.15 -2.81 -3.32
N TYR A 13 -2.42 -2.88 -2.93
CA TYR A 13 -3.56 -2.70 -3.80
C TYR A 13 -4.29 -1.42 -3.41
N ILE A 14 -4.39 -0.49 -4.35
CA ILE A 14 -4.96 0.85 -4.14
C ILE A 14 -6.20 1.02 -5.00
N GLY A 15 -7.23 1.68 -4.48
CA GLY A 15 -8.45 2.02 -5.21
C GLY A 15 -9.69 1.31 -4.68
N GLU A 16 -10.81 2.03 -4.64
CA GLU A 16 -12.09 1.58 -4.07
C GLU A 16 -12.84 0.62 -5.00
N SER A 17 -12.90 0.93 -6.30
CA SER A 17 -13.66 0.14 -7.31
C SER A 17 -12.78 -0.75 -8.18
N GLN A 18 -11.66 -0.23 -8.67
CA GLN A 18 -10.64 -1.00 -9.38
C GLN A 18 -9.33 -0.95 -8.59
N LYS A 19 -8.95 -2.10 -8.05
CA LYS A 19 -7.73 -2.24 -7.26
C LYS A 19 -6.53 -2.37 -8.18
N LYS A 20 -5.68 -1.35 -8.18
CA LYS A 20 -4.41 -1.35 -8.91
C LYS A 20 -3.27 -1.75 -8.00
N ARG A 21 -2.40 -2.60 -8.52
CA ARG A 21 -1.24 -3.10 -7.79
C ARG A 21 -0.06 -2.16 -7.94
N PHE A 22 0.52 -1.76 -6.82
CA PHE A 22 1.79 -1.04 -6.73
C PHE A 22 2.82 -1.90 -6.01
N THR A 23 4.09 -1.64 -6.30
CA THR A 23 5.22 -2.24 -5.60
C THR A 23 6.00 -1.13 -4.92
N VAL A 24 6.12 -1.17 -3.60
CA VAL A 24 6.76 -0.12 -2.81
C VAL A 24 7.84 -0.69 -1.88
N PRO A 25 8.85 0.11 -1.49
CA PRO A 25 9.91 -0.34 -0.60
C PRO A 25 9.38 -0.70 0.80
N LEU A 26 9.95 -1.73 1.43
CA LEU A 26 9.64 -2.11 2.82
C LEU A 26 9.94 -0.99 3.81
N SER A 27 10.85 -0.06 3.48
CA SER A 27 11.15 1.10 4.34
C SER A 27 9.90 1.96 4.61
N TYR A 28 8.92 1.97 3.71
CA TYR A 28 7.70 2.75 3.89
C TYR A 28 6.89 2.26 5.09
N LEU A 29 6.97 0.96 5.45
CA LEU A 29 6.27 0.42 6.63
C LEU A 29 6.70 1.07 7.95
N SER A 30 7.89 1.67 7.99
CA SER A 30 8.41 2.37 9.17
C SER A 30 8.06 3.87 9.21
N HIS A 31 7.52 4.42 8.13
CA HIS A 31 7.20 5.84 8.06
C HIS A 31 5.83 6.13 8.71
N PRO A 32 5.72 7.13 9.61
CA PRO A 32 4.47 7.43 10.31
C PRO A 32 3.26 7.61 9.40
N SER A 33 3.40 8.40 8.33
CA SER A 33 2.34 8.63 7.35
C SER A 33 1.85 7.36 6.66
N PHE A 34 2.72 6.37 6.46
CA PHE A 34 2.32 5.08 5.89
C PHE A 34 1.65 4.19 6.96
N GLN A 35 2.09 4.27 8.22
CA GLN A 35 1.44 3.59 9.34
C GLN A 35 0.01 4.08 9.57
N ASP A 36 -0.26 5.37 9.34
CA ASP A 36 -1.63 5.90 9.37
C ASP A 36 -2.52 5.24 8.30
N LEU A 37 -2.00 5.05 7.07
CA LEU A 37 -2.72 4.30 6.02
C LEU A 37 -2.94 2.83 6.40
N LEU A 38 -1.96 2.19 7.05
CA LEU A 38 -2.09 0.81 7.52
C LEU A 38 -3.18 0.69 8.58
N ARG A 39 -3.27 1.64 9.50
CA ARG A 39 -4.34 1.68 10.51
C ARG A 39 -5.71 1.83 9.85
N GLN A 40 -5.84 2.73 8.87
CA GLN A 40 -7.09 2.89 8.13
C GLN A 40 -7.47 1.60 7.37
N ALA A 41 -6.50 0.94 6.76
CA ALA A 41 -6.71 -0.35 6.10
C ALA A 41 -7.15 -1.44 7.08
N GLU A 42 -6.57 -1.49 8.29
CA GLU A 42 -6.99 -2.40 9.35
C GLU A 42 -8.42 -2.10 9.83
N GLU A 43 -8.77 -0.83 10.03
CA GLU A 43 -10.11 -0.41 10.45
C GLU A 43 -11.19 -0.79 9.41
N GLU A 44 -10.89 -0.66 8.11
CA GLU A 44 -11.85 -0.95 7.04
C GLU A 44 -11.92 -2.44 6.67
N PHE A 45 -10.77 -3.11 6.57
CA PHE A 45 -10.68 -4.48 6.03
C PHE A 45 -10.35 -5.53 7.08
N GLY A 46 -9.85 -5.15 8.26
CA GLY A 46 -9.33 -6.07 9.27
C GLY A 46 -8.29 -7.01 8.68
N PHE A 47 -8.50 -8.32 8.83
CA PHE A 47 -7.67 -9.36 8.20
C PHE A 47 -8.21 -9.88 6.87
N ASN A 48 -9.35 -9.38 6.40
CA ASN A 48 -10.03 -9.87 5.20
C ASN A 48 -9.49 -9.17 3.95
N HIS A 49 -8.35 -9.68 3.46
CA HIS A 49 -7.74 -9.21 2.21
C HIS A 49 -7.92 -10.26 1.09
N PRO A 50 -9.00 -10.16 0.28
CA PRO A 50 -9.34 -11.18 -0.72
C PRO A 50 -8.28 -11.32 -1.82
N MET A 51 -7.42 -10.31 -2.01
CA MET A 51 -6.31 -10.36 -2.98
C MET A 51 -5.01 -10.94 -2.41
N GLY A 52 -5.02 -11.41 -1.14
CA GLY A 52 -3.85 -11.99 -0.48
C GLY A 52 -2.72 -11.01 -0.20
N GLY A 53 -2.97 -9.71 -0.32
CA GLY A 53 -2.00 -8.64 -0.10
C GLY A 53 -2.67 -7.40 0.48
N LEU A 54 -1.83 -6.46 0.93
CA LEU A 54 -2.27 -5.25 1.61
C LEU A 54 -3.14 -4.39 0.70
N THR A 55 -4.37 -4.11 1.12
CA THR A 55 -5.29 -3.21 0.42
C THR A 55 -5.37 -1.92 1.21
N ILE A 56 -5.12 -0.77 0.58
CA ILE A 56 -5.19 0.55 1.23
C ILE A 56 -6.45 1.28 0.74
N PRO A 57 -7.29 1.79 1.65
CA PRO A 57 -8.51 2.50 1.32
C PRO A 57 -8.22 3.96 1.00
N CYS A 58 -7.54 4.21 -0.12
CA CYS A 58 -7.30 5.57 -0.60
C CYS A 58 -7.38 5.64 -2.13
N SER A 59 -7.52 6.85 -2.65
CA SER A 59 -7.41 7.11 -4.09
C SER A 59 -5.97 6.87 -4.58
N GLU A 60 -5.84 6.53 -5.86
CA GLU A 60 -4.53 6.37 -6.50
C GLU A 60 -3.70 7.66 -6.40
N ASP A 61 -4.29 8.83 -6.65
CA ASP A 61 -3.61 10.12 -6.56
C ASP A 61 -3.06 10.41 -5.16
N ALA A 62 -3.84 10.13 -4.11
CA ALA A 62 -3.39 10.32 -2.74
C ALA A 62 -2.21 9.40 -2.40
N PHE A 63 -2.28 8.14 -2.86
CA PHE A 63 -1.18 7.19 -2.68
C PHE A 63 0.08 7.65 -3.40
N ILE A 64 -0.03 8.07 -4.66
CA ILE A 64 1.12 8.53 -5.46
C ILE A 64 1.78 9.73 -4.78
N ASN A 65 1.00 10.74 -4.39
CA ASN A 65 1.51 11.91 -3.69
C ASN A 65 2.28 11.52 -2.42
N LEU A 66 1.70 10.66 -1.59
CA LEU A 66 2.39 10.17 -0.39
C LEU A 66 3.70 9.46 -0.76
N THR A 67 3.69 8.56 -1.73
CA THR A 67 4.91 7.84 -2.11
C THR A 67 6.01 8.75 -2.66
N CYS A 68 5.65 9.87 -3.30
CA CYS A 68 6.60 10.90 -3.73
C CYS A 68 7.28 11.59 -2.53
N GLU A 69 6.50 11.96 -1.51
CA GLU A 69 7.03 12.55 -0.26
C GLU A 69 7.95 11.56 0.48
N LEU A 70 7.52 10.30 0.58
CA LEU A 70 8.30 9.22 1.22
C LEU A 70 9.59 8.90 0.48
N SER A 71 9.63 9.07 -0.85
CA SER A 71 10.83 8.83 -1.65
C SER A 71 11.89 9.93 -1.51
N SER A 72 11.48 11.10 -1.03
CA SER A 72 12.34 12.28 -0.88
C SER A 72 12.94 12.43 0.53
N SER A 73 12.59 11.51 1.45
CA SER A 73 12.98 11.54 2.87
C SER A 73 14.08 10.54 3.22
#